data_AF-A0A9X2JUG2-F1
#
_entry.id   AF-A0A9X2JUG2-F1
#
_cell.length_a   1.000
_cell.length_b   1.000
_cell.length_c   1.000
_cell.angle_alpha   90.00
_cell.angle_beta   90.00
_cell.angle_gamma   90.00
#
_symmetry.space_group_name_H-M   'P 1'
#
loop_
_entity.id
_entity.type
_entity.pdbx_description
1 polymer ?
#
loop_
_entity_poly.entity_id
_entity_poly.type
_entity_poly.pdbx_seq_one_letter_code
_entity_poly.pdbx_strand_id
1 'polypeptide(L)'
;MHIRIAPEEVLALARIAGQAPPVISSVVGDRDVIRVVADLRRLETLPGPLRLAVKIAPIVRADVRLATFERGVATLAVEVNAAGLPAHRLLSLAAAPIEQEVAKQGLPPGVVDVQPDARIAVDVERLLEAKVPGLTVTGARVEDGQIVLDASVA
;
A
#
# COMPACT_ATOMS: atom_id res chain seq x y z
N MET A 1 7.79 -15.69 -15.47
CA MET A 1 6.83 -14.65 -15.91
C MET A 1 7.40 -13.30 -15.53
N HIS A 2 7.33 -12.33 -16.44
CA HIS A 2 7.77 -10.95 -16.21
C HIS A 2 6.58 -10.03 -16.43
N ILE A 3 6.21 -9.26 -15.41
CA ILE A 3 5.05 -8.36 -15.43
C ILE A 3 5.55 -6.93 -15.29
N ARG A 4 5.04 -6.04 -16.14
CA ARG A 4 5.16 -4.59 -16.00
C ARG A 4 3.77 -4.00 -16.01
N ILE A 5 3.42 -3.22 -15.00
CA ILE A 5 2.09 -2.64 -14.85
C ILE A 5 2.19 -1.25 -14.22
N ALA A 6 1.40 -0.31 -14.71
CA ALA A 6 1.36 1.03 -14.14
C ALA A 6 0.58 1.00 -12.81
N PRO A 7 0.98 1.77 -11.79
CA PRO A 7 0.22 1.84 -10.53
C PRO A 7 -1.26 2.16 -10.74
N GLU A 8 -1.57 3.07 -11.67
CA GLU A 8 -2.94 3.45 -12.01
C GLU A 8 -3.76 2.28 -12.57
N GLU A 9 -3.14 1.38 -13.33
CA GLU A 9 -3.76 0.17 -13.84
C GLU A 9 -4.03 -0.81 -12.69
N VAL A 10 -3.09 -0.97 -11.75
CA VAL A 10 -3.30 -1.77 -10.54
C VAL A 10 -4.49 -1.25 -9.74
N LEU A 11 -4.58 0.07 -9.52
CA LEU A 11 -5.72 0.66 -8.80
C LEU A 11 -7.03 0.49 -9.57
N ALA A 12 -7.02 0.61 -10.90
CA ALA A 12 -8.20 0.39 -11.72
C ALA A 12 -8.68 -1.07 -11.61
N LEU A 13 -7.77 -2.04 -11.72
CA LEU A 13 -8.06 -3.47 -11.55
C LEU A 13 -8.60 -3.76 -10.14
N ALA A 14 -7.96 -3.21 -9.11
CA ALA A 14 -8.42 -3.37 -7.73
C ALA A 14 -9.83 -2.77 -7.52
N ARG A 15 -10.16 -1.65 -8.17
CA ARG A 15 -11.51 -1.07 -8.11
C ARG A 15 -12.54 -1.97 -8.79
N ILE A 16 -12.23 -2.51 -9.96
CA ILE A 16 -13.11 -3.45 -10.68
C ILE A 16 -13.35 -4.70 -9.82
N ALA A 17 -12.33 -5.19 -9.13
CA ALA A 17 -12.42 -6.33 -8.23
C ALA A 17 -13.08 -6.02 -6.88
N GLY A 18 -13.42 -4.76 -6.57
CA GLY A 18 -13.95 -4.36 -5.26
C GLY A 18 -12.93 -4.48 -4.11
N GLN A 19 -11.63 -4.46 -4.43
CA GLN A 19 -10.51 -4.64 -3.49
C GLN A 19 -9.71 -3.35 -3.24
N ALA A 20 -10.01 -2.26 -3.97
CA ALA A 20 -9.36 -0.99 -3.74
C ALA A 20 -9.85 -0.34 -2.44
N PRO A 21 -8.94 0.07 -1.52
CA PRO A 21 -9.35 0.81 -0.34
C PRO A 21 -10.05 2.13 -0.74
N PRO A 22 -11.22 2.47 -0.14
CA PRO A 22 -12.05 3.59 -0.59
C PRO A 22 -11.36 4.96 -0.46
N VAL A 23 -10.36 5.04 0.43
CA VAL A 23 -9.56 6.25 0.65
C VAL A 23 -8.64 6.58 -0.51
N ILE A 24 -8.20 5.61 -1.31
CA ILE A 24 -7.21 5.85 -2.37
C ILE A 24 -7.90 6.43 -3.60
N SER A 25 -7.68 7.73 -3.81
CA SER A 25 -8.28 8.48 -4.91
C SER A 25 -7.47 8.38 -6.21
N SER A 26 -6.14 8.37 -6.11
CA SER A 26 -5.24 8.14 -7.24
C SER A 26 -3.93 7.52 -6.80
N VAL A 27 -3.32 6.80 -7.72
CA VAL A 27 -1.92 6.39 -7.67
C VAL A 27 -1.30 6.68 -9.04
N VAL A 28 -0.05 7.13 -9.05
CA VAL A 28 0.69 7.44 -10.29
C VAL A 28 2.15 7.07 -10.08
N GLY A 29 2.75 6.40 -11.05
CA GLY A 29 4.19 6.15 -11.05
C GLY A 29 5.00 7.32 -11.63
N ASP A 30 6.12 7.63 -11.00
CA ASP A 30 7.12 8.60 -11.46
C ASP A 30 8.52 8.08 -11.12
N ARG A 31 9.25 7.59 -12.13
CA ARG A 31 10.57 6.94 -11.98
C ARG A 31 10.52 5.78 -10.97
N ASP A 32 11.16 5.91 -9.82
CA ASP A 32 11.22 4.92 -8.75
C ASP A 32 10.17 5.15 -7.64
N VAL A 33 9.31 6.16 -7.81
CA VAL A 33 8.33 6.60 -6.81
C VAL A 33 6.90 6.31 -7.28
N ILE A 34 6.08 5.81 -6.36
CA ILE A 34 4.63 5.73 -6.52
C ILE A 34 4.00 6.85 -5.70
N ARG A 35 3.38 7.80 -6.37
CA ARG A 35 2.66 8.91 -5.74
C ARG A 35 1.24 8.47 -5.45
N VAL A 36 0.83 8.55 -4.19
CA VAL A 36 -0.48 8.14 -3.70
C VAL A 36 -1.24 9.34 -3.18
N VAL A 37 -2.51 9.48 -3.54
CA VAL A 37 -3.42 10.49 -2.98
C VAL A 37 -4.56 9.79 -2.26
N ALA A 38 -4.63 10.01 -0.95
CA ALA A 38 -5.67 9.45 -0.09
C ALA A 38 -6.61 10.55 0.45
N ASP A 39 -7.91 10.33 0.36
CA ASP A 39 -8.93 11.15 1.01
C ASP A 39 -9.41 10.45 2.28
N LEU A 40 -8.92 10.91 3.43
CA LEU A 40 -9.20 10.30 4.73
C LEU A 40 -10.65 10.47 5.17
N ARG A 41 -11.40 11.40 4.56
CA ARG A 41 -12.82 11.61 4.87
C ARG A 41 -13.70 10.45 4.38
N ARG A 42 -13.16 9.58 3.52
CA ARG A 42 -13.84 8.38 3.01
C ARG A 42 -13.77 7.18 3.96
N LEU A 43 -13.11 7.31 5.11
CA LEU A 43 -13.13 6.29 6.15
C LEU A 43 -14.45 6.40 6.93
N GLU A 44 -15.21 5.30 6.93
CA GLU A 44 -16.46 5.20 7.68
C GLU A 44 -16.21 5.32 9.19
N THR A 45 -15.12 4.73 9.67
CA THR A 45 -14.71 4.74 11.08
C THR A 45 -13.31 5.31 11.22
N LEU A 46 -13.25 6.49 11.83
CA LEU A 46 -11.99 7.16 12.18
C LEU A 46 -11.75 7.02 13.68
N PRO A 47 -10.64 6.40 14.13
CA PRO A 47 -10.25 6.45 15.53
C PRO A 47 -10.03 7.91 15.97
N GLY A 48 -10.27 8.21 17.26
CA GLY A 48 -10.30 9.58 17.79
C GLY A 48 -9.12 10.47 17.33
N PRO A 49 -7.85 10.02 17.47
CA PRO A 49 -6.70 10.78 16.99
C PRO A 49 -6.68 10.99 15.47
N LEU A 50 -7.14 10.01 14.67
CA LEU A 50 -7.22 10.17 13.22
C LEU A 50 -8.27 11.22 12.85
N ARG A 51 -9.39 11.34 13.58
CA ARG A 51 -10.40 12.39 13.33
C ARG A 51 -9.81 13.79 13.40
N LEU A 52 -8.88 14.03 14.33
CA LEU A 52 -8.19 15.33 14.42
C LEU A 52 -7.23 15.53 13.24
N ALA A 53 -6.47 14.49 12.88
CA ALA A 53 -5.61 14.54 11.71
C ALA A 53 -6.38 14.83 10.42
N VAL A 54 -7.56 14.23 10.23
CA VAL A 54 -8.44 14.48 9.07
C VAL A 54 -8.92 15.94 9.01
N LYS A 55 -9.15 16.61 10.15
CA LYS A 55 -9.54 18.03 10.16
C LYS A 55 -8.41 18.94 9.66
N ILE A 56 -7.16 18.54 9.87
CA ILE A 56 -5.96 19.31 9.50
C ILE A 56 -5.54 18.98 8.05
N ALA A 57 -5.47 17.69 7.72
CA ALA A 57 -5.05 17.16 6.44
C ALA A 57 -6.07 16.12 5.93
N PRO A 58 -7.22 16.55 5.39
CA PRO A 58 -8.24 15.63 4.87
C PRO A 58 -7.74 14.86 3.65
N ILE A 59 -6.87 15.50 2.85
CA ILE A 59 -6.20 14.90 1.71
C ILE A 59 -4.73 14.71 2.06
N VAL A 60 -4.27 13.47 1.98
CA VAL A 60 -2.89 13.07 2.20
C VAL A 60 -2.26 12.74 0.85
N ARG A 61 -1.11 13.34 0.57
CA ARG A 61 -0.27 12.97 -0.57
C ARG A 61 0.96 12.25 -0.03
N ALA A 62 1.25 11.08 -0.56
CA ALA A 62 2.39 10.29 -0.14
C ALA A 62 3.23 9.88 -1.33
N ASP A 63 4.55 9.93 -1.16
CA ASP A 63 5.52 9.35 -2.08
C ASP A 63 5.96 8.02 -1.47
N VAL A 64 5.73 6.92 -2.20
CA VAL A 64 6.03 5.55 -1.76
C VAL A 64 7.14 5.00 -2.63
N ARG A 65 8.19 4.49 -2.00
CA ARG A 65 9.30 3.81 -2.68
C ARG A 65 9.39 2.37 -2.22
N LEU A 66 9.64 1.45 -3.15
CA LEU A 66 10.04 0.09 -2.76
C LEU A 66 11.48 0.13 -2.28
N ALA A 67 11.68 -0.02 -0.99
CA ALA A 67 13.01 0.00 -0.37
C ALA A 67 13.75 -1.32 -0.59
N THR A 68 13.07 -2.44 -0.33
CA THR A 68 13.62 -3.79 -0.52
C THR A 68 12.51 -4.77 -0.92
N PHE A 69 12.90 -5.84 -1.60
CA PHE A 69 12.09 -7.04 -1.78
C PHE A 69 12.95 -8.26 -1.47
N GLU A 70 12.70 -8.88 -0.32
CA GLU A 70 13.53 -9.99 0.16
C GLU A 70 12.65 -11.05 0.81
N ARG A 71 12.91 -12.32 0.49
CA ARG A 71 12.19 -13.48 1.09
C ARG A 71 10.66 -13.32 1.04
N GLY A 72 10.14 -12.91 -0.12
CA GLY A 72 8.69 -12.73 -0.31
C GLY A 72 8.09 -11.47 0.31
N VAL A 73 8.90 -10.62 0.97
CA VAL A 73 8.41 -9.41 1.67
C VAL A 73 8.86 -8.15 0.92
N ALA A 74 7.89 -7.31 0.57
CA ALA A 74 8.13 -5.97 0.03
C ALA A 74 8.15 -4.94 1.16
N THR A 75 9.28 -4.24 1.35
CA THR A 75 9.36 -3.12 2.29
C THR A 75 9.19 -1.81 1.55
N LEU A 76 8.16 -1.06 1.90
CA LEU A 76 7.82 0.23 1.33
C LEU A 76 8.26 1.34 2.28
N ALA A 77 9.02 2.31 1.78
CA ALA A 77 9.31 3.56 2.48
C ALA A 77 8.29 4.62 2.06
N VAL A 78 7.70 5.32 3.03
CA VAL A 78 6.62 6.27 2.80
C VAL A 78 7.01 7.66 3.29
N GLU A 79 6.94 8.63 2.40
CA GLU A 79 7.08 10.04 2.72
C GLU A 79 5.72 10.72 2.55
N VAL A 80 5.29 11.51 3.53
CA VAL A 80 3.94 12.09 3.53
C VAL A 80 4.00 13.61 3.54
N ASN A 81 3.23 14.21 2.64
CA ASN A 81 2.95 15.64 2.56
C ASN A 81 1.53 15.91 3.10
N ALA A 82 1.43 16.23 4.39
CA ALA A 82 0.14 16.42 5.08
C ALA A 82 0.17 17.59 6.09
N ALA A 83 0.32 18.83 5.59
CA ALA A 83 0.20 20.06 6.40
C ALA A 83 1.01 20.06 7.73
N GLY A 84 2.24 19.53 7.69
CA GLY A 84 3.12 19.44 8.86
C GLY A 84 2.92 18.20 9.74
N LEU A 85 1.99 17.30 9.41
CA LEU A 85 1.83 16.02 10.08
C LEU A 85 2.91 15.03 9.61
N PRO A 86 3.75 14.50 10.52
CA PRO A 86 4.78 13.54 10.15
C PRO A 86 4.20 12.22 9.63
N ALA A 87 4.83 11.66 8.59
CA ALA A 87 4.45 10.39 7.97
C ALA A 87 4.31 9.24 8.98
N HIS A 88 5.31 9.07 9.85
CA HIS A 88 5.32 8.00 10.86
C HIS A 88 4.13 8.11 11.81
N ARG A 89 3.71 9.33 12.21
CA ARG A 89 2.54 9.52 13.09
C ARG A 89 1.26 9.11 12.37
N LEU A 90 1.08 9.54 11.12
CA LEU A 90 -0.10 9.18 10.32
C LEU A 90 -0.19 7.68 10.09
N LEU A 91 0.92 7.03 9.75
CA LEU A 91 0.99 5.59 9.57
C LEU A 91 0.71 4.83 10.86
N SER A 92 1.31 5.23 11.99
CA SER A 92 1.02 4.58 13.29
C SER A 92 -0.46 4.67 13.67
N LEU A 93 -1.12 5.79 13.37
CA LEU A 93 -2.56 5.93 13.62
C LEU A 93 -3.42 5.14 12.62
N ALA A 94 -2.90 4.90 11.40
CA ALA A 94 -3.58 4.15 10.35
C ALA A 94 -3.34 2.63 10.42
N ALA A 95 -2.40 2.14 11.23
CA ALA A 95 -2.04 0.73 11.31
C ALA A 95 -3.25 -0.19 11.59
N ALA A 96 -4.03 0.11 12.63
CA ALA A 96 -5.22 -0.69 12.94
C ALA A 96 -6.31 -0.59 11.85
N PRO A 97 -6.66 0.59 11.31
CA PRO A 97 -7.53 0.70 10.13
C PRO A 97 -7.05 -0.10 8.91
N ILE A 98 -5.74 -0.09 8.62
CA ILE A 98 -5.15 -0.85 7.52
C ILE A 98 -5.36 -2.36 7.75
N GLU A 99 -5.02 -2.88 8.93
CA GLU A 99 -5.19 -4.28 9.26
C GLU A 99 -6.67 -4.72 9.17
N GLN A 100 -7.59 -3.87 9.63
CA GLN A 100 -9.03 -4.13 9.50
C GLN A 100 -9.48 -4.21 8.04
N GLU A 101 -8.97 -3.33 7.17
CA GLU A 101 -9.33 -3.32 5.76
C GLU A 101 -8.75 -4.54 5.02
N VAL A 102 -7.51 -4.91 5.33
CA VAL A 102 -6.86 -6.14 4.85
C VAL A 102 -7.68 -7.37 5.26
N ALA A 103 -8.10 -7.44 6.52
CA ALA A 103 -8.92 -8.54 7.02
C ALA A 103 -10.29 -8.65 6.31
N LYS A 104 -10.95 -7.52 6.02
CA LYS A 104 -12.22 -7.50 5.25
C LYS A 104 -12.08 -8.09 3.85
N GLN A 105 -10.89 -8.03 3.26
CA GLN A 105 -10.59 -8.62 1.94
C GLN A 105 -10.30 -10.14 2.02
N GLY A 106 -10.45 -10.73 3.21
CA GLY A 106 -10.15 -12.14 3.46
C GLY A 106 -8.67 -12.45 3.31
N LEU A 107 -7.80 -11.48 3.61
CA LEU A 107 -6.36 -11.67 3.62
C LEU A 107 -5.89 -12.12 5.02
N PRO A 108 -4.82 -12.92 5.10
CA PRO A 108 -4.31 -13.39 6.39
C PRO A 108 -3.89 -12.21 7.29
N PRO A 109 -4.03 -12.33 8.62
CA PRO A 109 -3.58 -11.28 9.53
C PRO A 109 -2.05 -11.12 9.49
N GLY A 110 -1.61 -9.88 9.70
CA GLY A 110 -0.19 -9.53 9.78
C GLY A 110 0.56 -9.61 8.45
N VAL A 111 -0.13 -9.68 7.31
CA VAL A 111 0.47 -9.57 5.98
C VAL A 111 0.84 -8.14 5.61
N VAL A 112 0.30 -7.15 6.33
CA VAL A 112 0.71 -5.76 6.25
C VAL A 112 1.16 -5.32 7.64
N ASP A 113 2.44 -4.99 7.77
CA ASP A 113 3.04 -4.55 9.02
C ASP A 113 3.49 -3.09 8.90
N VAL A 114 2.92 -2.22 9.72
CA VAL A 114 3.32 -0.81 9.77
C VAL A 114 4.48 -0.68 10.75
N GLN A 115 5.64 -0.37 10.21
CA GLN A 115 6.91 -0.33 10.93
C GLN A 115 7.27 1.10 11.37
N PRO A 116 8.24 1.23 12.29
CA PRO A 116 8.87 2.52 12.58
C PRO A 116 9.41 3.23 11.33
N ASP A 117 9.73 4.51 11.46
CA ASP A 117 10.34 5.33 10.40
C ASP A 117 9.55 5.40 9.08
N ALA A 118 8.22 5.36 9.20
CA ALA A 118 7.29 5.44 8.08
C ALA A 118 7.50 4.35 7.01
N ARG A 119 7.70 3.11 7.48
CA ARG A 119 7.82 1.94 6.62
C ARG A 119 6.60 1.03 6.71
N ILE A 120 6.34 0.29 5.65
CA ILE A 120 5.31 -0.74 5.59
C ILE A 120 5.94 -2.00 5.00
N ALA A 121 5.91 -3.11 5.71
CA ALA A 121 6.25 -4.40 5.14
C ALA A 121 4.98 -5.12 4.66
N VAL A 122 5.03 -5.67 3.46
CA VAL A 122 3.94 -6.44 2.86
C VAL A 122 4.45 -7.83 2.54
N ASP A 123 3.89 -8.84 3.20
CA ASP A 123 4.21 -10.26 2.97
C ASP A 123 3.50 -10.75 1.71
N VAL A 124 4.13 -10.53 0.56
CA VAL A 124 3.59 -10.86 -0.76
C VAL A 124 3.44 -12.37 -0.93
N GLU A 125 4.37 -13.15 -0.38
CA GLU A 125 4.31 -14.62 -0.45
C GLU A 125 3.07 -15.15 0.28
N ARG A 126 2.82 -14.74 1.52
CA ARG A 126 1.61 -15.17 2.26
C ARG A 126 0.32 -14.66 1.62
N LEU A 127 0.34 -13.46 1.01
CA LEU A 127 -0.80 -12.94 0.25
C LEU A 127 -1.13 -13.82 -0.95
N LEU A 128 -0.10 -14.19 -1.73
CA LEU A 128 -0.28 -15.00 -2.93
C LEU A 128 -0.65 -16.44 -2.59
N GLU A 129 -0.06 -17.04 -1.57
CA GLU A 129 -0.44 -18.39 -1.12
C GLU A 129 -1.94 -18.46 -0.77
N ALA A 130 -2.49 -17.39 -0.18
CA ALA A 130 -3.90 -17.33 0.19
C ALA A 130 -4.87 -17.09 -0.99
N LYS A 131 -4.39 -16.53 -2.11
CA LYS A 131 -5.27 -16.07 -3.22
C LYS A 131 -4.99 -16.75 -4.56
N VAL A 132 -3.74 -17.06 -4.84
CA VAL A 132 -3.23 -17.62 -6.10
C VAL A 132 -2.13 -18.65 -5.78
N PRO A 133 -2.48 -19.79 -5.15
CA PRO A 133 -1.50 -20.80 -4.78
C PRO A 133 -0.73 -21.31 -6.00
N GLY A 134 0.57 -21.57 -5.82
CA GLY A 134 1.49 -21.98 -6.89
C GLY A 134 2.17 -20.83 -7.64
N LEU A 135 1.78 -19.57 -7.39
CA LEU A 135 2.47 -18.38 -7.90
C LEU A 135 3.46 -17.84 -6.86
N THR A 136 4.73 -17.67 -7.25
CA THR A 136 5.77 -17.07 -6.40
C THR A 136 6.35 -15.84 -7.08
N VAL A 137 6.36 -14.69 -6.38
CA VAL A 137 7.09 -13.50 -6.83
C VAL A 137 8.54 -13.62 -6.38
N THR A 138 9.45 -13.66 -7.34
CA THR A 138 10.90 -13.82 -7.13
C THR A 138 11.63 -12.48 -7.13
N GLY A 139 11.00 -11.42 -7.65
CA GLY A 139 11.55 -10.06 -7.64
C GLY A 139 10.46 -9.00 -7.80
N ALA A 140 10.68 -7.85 -7.16
CA ALA A 140 9.84 -6.67 -7.32
C ALA A 140 10.72 -5.42 -7.37
N ARG A 141 10.39 -4.49 -8.27
CA ARG A 141 11.01 -3.16 -8.35
C ARG A 141 10.04 -2.13 -8.94
N VAL A 142 10.32 -0.85 -8.70
CA VAL A 142 9.66 0.26 -9.38
C VAL A 142 10.68 0.90 -10.31
N GLU A 143 10.37 0.98 -11.60
CA GLU A 143 11.27 1.49 -12.64
C GLU A 143 10.44 2.20 -13.71
N ASP A 144 10.87 3.40 -14.11
CA ASP A 144 10.19 4.22 -15.12
C ASP A 144 8.69 4.43 -14.85
N GLY A 145 8.32 4.58 -13.57
CA GLY A 145 6.93 4.75 -13.12
C GLY A 145 6.10 3.47 -13.22
N GLN A 146 6.72 2.30 -13.42
CA GLN A 146 6.04 1.02 -13.54
C GLN A 146 6.41 0.12 -12.37
N ILE A 147 5.45 -0.70 -11.92
CA ILE A 147 5.72 -1.83 -11.03
C ILE A 147 6.18 -2.98 -11.91
N VAL A 148 7.38 -3.48 -11.62
CA VAL A 148 8.00 -4.59 -12.34
C VAL A 148 8.11 -5.78 -11.40
N LEU A 149 7.50 -6.90 -11.78
CA LEU A 149 7.50 -8.14 -11.01
C LEU A 149 8.08 -9.28 -11.84
N ASP A 150 8.97 -10.04 -11.22
CA ASP A 150 9.42 -11.33 -11.71
C ASP A 150 8.73 -12.42 -10.88
N ALA A 151 8.16 -13.42 -11.55
CA ALA A 151 7.41 -14.47 -10.89
C ALA A 151 7.58 -15.84 -11.57
N SER A 152 7.44 -16.91 -10.80
CA SER A 152 7.40 -18.29 -11.26
C SER A 152 6.06 -18.93 -10.91
N VAL A 153 5.63 -19.89 -11.73
CA VAL A 153 4.43 -20.72 -11.49
C VAL A 153 4.91 -22.16 -11.39
N ALA A 154 4.47 -22.87 -10.35
CA ALA A 154 4.72 -24.29 -10.15
C ALA A 154 3.67 -25.18 -10.85
#